data_AF-A0A0A8ZRY8-F1
#
_entry.id   AF-A0A0A8ZRY8-F1
#
_cell.length_a   1.000
_cell.length_b   1.000
_cell.length_c   1.000
_cell.angle_alpha   90.00
_cell.angle_beta   90.00
_cell.angle_gamma   90.00
#
_symmetry.space_group_name_H-M   'P 1'
#
loop_
_entity.id
_entity.type
_entity.pdbx_description
1 polymer ?
#
loop_
_entity_poly.entity_id
_entity_poly.type
_entity_poly.pdbx_seq_one_letter_code
_entity_poly.pdbx_strand_id
1 'polypeptide(L)'
;MKVITTHSLKCPFQKFERENPRIWRDKCVDYFHIFNIHESMWVTAASLHMEGNATKWFQVYKLTKGIGSWFIQDVEHKFGANDYRRVVGELLELK
;
A
#
# COMPACT_ATOMS: atom_id res chain seq x y z
N MET A 1 3.83 33.88 -21.85
CA MET A 1 3.64 32.51 -21.36
C MET A 1 4.80 32.17 -20.43
N LYS A 2 4.54 31.97 -19.14
CA LYS A 2 5.56 31.43 -18.22
C LYS A 2 5.44 29.91 -18.30
N VAL A 3 6.47 29.25 -18.82
CA VAL A 3 6.63 27.81 -18.72
C VAL A 3 6.92 27.54 -17.25
N ILE A 4 5.90 27.12 -16.49
CA ILE A 4 6.11 26.58 -15.15
C ILE A 4 6.73 25.21 -15.40
N THR A 5 8.06 25.12 -15.29
CA THR A 5 8.75 23.85 -15.22
C THR A 5 8.33 23.20 -13.91
N THR A 6 7.23 22.45 -13.91
CA THR A 6 6.91 21.55 -12.81
C THR A 6 8.07 20.58 -12.73
N HIS A 7 8.94 20.76 -11.71
CA HIS A 7 9.83 19.73 -11.25
C HIS A 7 8.91 18.56 -10.90
N SER A 8 8.77 17.60 -11.82
CA SER A 8 7.88 16.47 -11.64
C SER A 8 8.41 15.73 -10.42
N LEU A 9 7.67 15.84 -9.31
CA LEU A 9 7.89 15.02 -8.12
C LEU A 9 7.86 13.57 -8.60
N LYS A 10 9.06 12.99 -8.80
CA LYS A 10 9.22 11.57 -9.07
C LYS A 10 8.95 10.84 -7.77
N CYS A 11 7.68 10.76 -7.38
CA CYS A 11 7.22 9.93 -6.29
C CYS A 11 6.77 8.61 -6.94
N PRO A 12 7.61 7.56 -7.03
CA PRO A 12 7.17 6.30 -7.60
C PRO A 12 6.12 5.67 -6.68
N PHE A 13 5.05 5.14 -7.28
CA PHE A 13 4.07 4.36 -6.52
C PHE A 13 4.75 3.17 -5.87
N GLN A 14 4.39 2.90 -4.61
CA GLN A 14 5.04 1.88 -3.81
C GLN A 14 4.44 0.50 -4.08
N LYS A 15 5.29 -0.44 -4.46
CA LYS A 15 4.93 -1.85 -4.59
C LYS A 15 4.74 -2.47 -3.20
N PHE A 16 3.88 -3.48 -3.11
CA PHE A 16 3.64 -4.22 -1.88
C PHE A 16 3.55 -5.72 -2.13
N GLU A 17 4.31 -6.47 -1.34
CA GLU A 17 4.25 -7.94 -1.35
C GLU A 17 3.84 -8.52 0.00
N ARG A 18 4.54 -8.15 1.10
CA ARG A 18 4.17 -8.68 2.43
C ARG A 18 4.51 -7.82 3.64
N GLU A 19 5.50 -6.93 3.56
CA GLU A 19 6.06 -6.27 4.76
C GLU A 19 5.56 -4.85 4.92
N ASN A 20 5.46 -4.42 6.16
CA ASN A 20 5.11 -3.07 6.59
C ASN A 20 3.82 -2.53 5.95
N PRO A 21 2.66 -3.23 6.04
CA PRO A 21 1.43 -2.81 5.38
C PRO A 21 0.93 -1.45 5.87
N ARG A 22 1.27 -1.08 7.12
CA ARG A 22 0.96 0.23 7.71
C ARG A 22 1.77 1.35 7.04
N ILE A 23 3.06 1.14 6.80
CA ILE A 23 3.90 2.09 6.05
C ILE A 23 3.46 2.17 4.59
N TRP A 24 3.14 1.03 3.98
CA TRP A 24 2.66 0.99 2.61
C TRP A 24 1.34 1.76 2.43
N ARG A 25 0.41 1.63 3.39
CA ARG A 25 -0.81 2.44 3.44
C ARG A 25 -0.48 3.92 3.42
N ASP A 26 0.35 4.38 4.37
CA ASP A 26 0.61 5.81 4.55
C ASP A 26 1.19 6.40 3.26
N LYS A 27 2.12 5.69 2.62
CA LYS A 27 2.67 6.10 1.32
C LYS A 27 1.64 6.11 0.19
N CYS A 28 0.70 5.14 0.15
CA CYS A 28 -0.39 5.15 -0.84
C CYS A 28 -1.29 6.38 -0.64
N VAL A 29 -1.66 6.65 0.61
CA VAL A 29 -2.51 7.79 0.96
C VAL A 29 -1.82 9.11 0.61
N ASP A 30 -0.55 9.29 0.96
CA ASP A 30 0.22 10.48 0.59
C ASP A 30 0.29 10.65 -0.93
N TYR A 31 0.58 9.57 -1.66
CA TYR A 31 0.60 9.58 -3.13
C TYR A 31 -0.76 10.01 -3.70
N PHE A 32 -1.86 9.43 -3.23
CA PHE A 32 -3.18 9.75 -3.73
C PHE A 32 -3.54 11.21 -3.51
N HIS A 33 -3.18 11.79 -2.35
CA HIS A 33 -3.39 13.21 -2.09
C HIS A 33 -2.51 14.10 -2.97
N ILE A 34 -1.22 13.79 -3.10
CA ILE A 34 -0.28 14.57 -3.92
C ILE A 34 -0.72 14.62 -5.38
N PHE A 35 -1.20 13.50 -5.92
CA PHE A 35 -1.62 13.38 -7.32
C PHE A 35 -3.12 13.57 -7.55
N ASN A 36 -3.86 13.96 -6.50
CA ASN A 36 -5.31 14.18 -6.54
C ASN A 36 -6.10 13.01 -7.16
N ILE A 37 -5.75 11.79 -6.79
CA ILE A 37 -6.44 10.58 -7.22
C ILE A 37 -7.79 10.52 -6.51
N HIS A 38 -8.88 10.35 -7.27
CA HIS A 38 -10.23 10.26 -6.71
C HIS A 38 -10.36 9.04 -5.79
N GLU A 39 -11.03 9.19 -4.64
CA GLU A 39 -11.14 8.14 -3.61
C GLU A 39 -11.73 6.83 -4.15
N SER A 40 -12.69 6.92 -5.08
CA SER A 40 -13.25 5.74 -5.77
C SER A 40 -12.23 4.93 -6.56
N MET A 41 -11.06 5.50 -6.87
CA MET A 41 -9.97 4.84 -7.58
C MET A 41 -8.88 4.30 -6.66
N TRP A 42 -8.87 4.66 -5.36
CA TRP A 42 -7.76 4.31 -4.46
C TRP A 42 -7.57 2.80 -4.34
N VAL A 43 -8.67 2.05 -4.21
CA VAL A 43 -8.63 0.59 -4.13
C VAL A 43 -8.00 -0.01 -5.39
N THR A 44 -8.47 0.43 -6.56
CA THR A 44 -7.93 -0.02 -7.85
C THR A 44 -6.46 0.33 -7.98
N ALA A 45 -6.09 1.58 -7.72
CA ALA A 45 -4.72 2.07 -7.85
C ALA A 45 -3.74 1.37 -6.89
N ALA A 46 -4.12 1.15 -5.63
CA ALA A 46 -3.32 0.40 -4.67
C ALA A 46 -3.16 -1.07 -5.10
N SER A 47 -4.24 -1.69 -5.58
CA SER A 47 -4.20 -3.10 -6.00
C SER A 47 -3.31 -3.38 -7.21
N LEU A 48 -3.17 -2.42 -8.13
CA LEU A 48 -2.26 -2.53 -9.29
C LEU A 48 -0.79 -2.65 -8.88
N HIS A 49 -0.45 -2.24 -7.67
CA HIS A 49 0.91 -2.26 -7.15
C HIS A 49 1.13 -3.35 -6.10
N MET A 50 0.15 -4.24 -5.92
CA MET A 50 0.36 -5.48 -5.17
C MET A 50 1.06 -6.51 -6.03
N GLU A 51 2.06 -7.18 -5.46
CA GLU A 51 2.88 -8.19 -6.10
C GLU A 51 2.87 -9.52 -5.32
N GLY A 52 3.29 -10.60 -5.99
CA GLY A 52 3.49 -11.90 -5.38
C GLY A 52 2.26 -12.42 -4.61
N ASN A 53 2.45 -12.68 -3.32
CA ASN A 53 1.40 -13.23 -2.47
C ASN A 53 0.29 -12.21 -2.15
N ALA A 54 0.58 -10.91 -2.17
CA ALA A 54 -0.43 -9.87 -1.99
C ALA A 54 -1.44 -9.85 -3.13
N THR A 55 -0.99 -9.98 -4.38
CA THR A 55 -1.88 -10.03 -5.56
C THR A 55 -2.84 -11.23 -5.47
N LYS A 56 -2.32 -12.41 -5.13
CA LYS A 56 -3.12 -13.64 -4.99
C LYS A 56 -4.17 -13.51 -3.89
N TRP A 57 -3.76 -12.97 -2.73
CA TRP A 57 -4.67 -12.71 -1.63
C TRP A 57 -5.77 -11.72 -2.05
N PHE A 58 -5.42 -10.63 -2.74
CA PHE A 58 -6.39 -9.63 -3.18
C PHE A 58 -7.41 -10.21 -4.18
N GLN A 59 -7.00 -11.12 -5.07
CA GLN A 59 -7.93 -11.83 -5.96
C GLN A 59 -8.99 -12.60 -5.16
N VAL A 60 -8.59 -13.35 -4.14
CA VAL A 60 -9.52 -14.08 -3.26
C VAL A 60 -10.39 -13.11 -2.44
N TYR A 61 -9.80 -12.02 -1.93
CA TYR A 61 -10.52 -10.99 -1.18
C TYR A 61 -11.68 -10.41 -1.99
N LYS A 62 -11.44 -10.04 -3.27
CA LYS A 62 -12.49 -9.50 -4.15
C LYS A 62 -13.68 -10.46 -4.33
N LEU A 63 -13.42 -11.75 -4.44
CA LEU A 63 -14.47 -12.76 -4.62
C LEU A 63 -15.31 -12.96 -3.34
N THR A 64 -14.72 -12.72 -2.17
CA THR A 64 -15.36 -12.98 -0.87
C THR A 64 -16.03 -11.75 -0.26
N LYS A 65 -15.51 -10.54 -0.53
CA LYS A 65 -15.94 -9.29 0.09
C LYS A 65 -16.46 -8.24 -0.89
N GLY A 66 -16.24 -8.43 -2.20
CA GLY A 66 -16.52 -7.41 -3.22
C GLY A 66 -15.45 -6.30 -3.25
N ILE A 67 -15.62 -5.36 -4.19
CA ILE A 67 -14.78 -4.14 -4.31
C ILE A 67 -15.68 -2.97 -3.94
N GLY A 68 -15.53 -2.38 -2.74
CA GLY A 68 -16.42 -1.31 -2.31
C GLY A 68 -15.79 -0.34 -1.33
N SER A 69 -15.20 -0.85 -0.24
CA SER A 69 -14.51 -0.03 0.75
C SER A 69 -13.00 -0.16 0.64
N TRP A 70 -12.29 0.87 1.09
CA TRP A 70 -10.84 0.84 1.31
C TRP A 70 -10.45 -0.40 2.14
N PHE A 71 -9.73 -1.34 1.53
CA PHE A 71 -9.47 -2.70 2.05
C PHE A 71 -8.25 -2.77 2.98
N ILE A 72 -7.73 -1.62 3.44
CA ILE A 72 -6.43 -1.57 4.09
C ILE A 72 -6.40 -2.24 5.47
N GLN A 73 -7.52 -2.22 6.19
CA GLN A 73 -7.61 -2.90 7.49
C GLN A 73 -7.43 -4.41 7.31
N ASP A 74 -7.99 -4.98 6.23
CA ASP A 74 -7.81 -6.39 5.89
C ASP A 74 -6.38 -6.70 5.45
N VAL A 75 -5.70 -5.76 4.76
CA VAL A 75 -4.27 -5.88 4.42
C VAL A 75 -3.43 -5.90 5.69
N GLU A 76 -3.63 -4.95 6.61
CA GLU A 76 -2.91 -4.91 7.88
C GLU A 76 -3.16 -6.16 8.73
N HIS A 77 -4.39 -6.66 8.77
CA HIS A 77 -4.70 -7.89 9.48
C HIS A 77 -4.03 -9.11 8.83
N LYS A 78 -4.03 -9.19 7.49
CA LYS A 78 -3.43 -10.32 6.76
C LYS A 78 -1.91 -10.34 6.85
N PHE A 79 -1.27 -9.19 6.75
CA PHE A 79 0.18 -9.08 6.56
C PHE A 79 0.93 -8.49 7.76
N GLY A 80 0.27 -7.72 8.64
CA GLY A 80 0.91 -6.96 9.72
C GLY A 80 1.35 -7.80 10.93
N ALA A 81 0.81 -9.01 11.11
CA ALA A 81 1.23 -9.91 12.19
C ALA A 81 2.71 -10.33 12.07
N ASN A 82 3.25 -10.35 10.85
CA ASN A 82 4.65 -10.74 10.61
C ASN A 82 5.64 -9.63 10.94
N ASP A 83 5.24 -8.35 10.88
CA ASP A 83 6.16 -7.24 11.11
C ASP A 83 6.50 -7.05 12.58
N TYR A 84 5.53 -7.17 13.49
CA TYR A 84 5.80 -7.04 14.92
C TYR A 84 6.80 -8.09 15.41
N ARG A 85 6.59 -9.36 15.05
CA ARG A 85 7.47 -10.46 15.47
C ARG A 85 8.89 -10.30 14.91
N ARG A 86 9.00 -9.82 13.66
CA ARG A 86 10.29 -9.61 13.00
C ARG A 86 11.04 -8.42 13.59
N VAL A 87 10.39 -7.26 13.77
CA VAL A 87 11.00 -6.06 14.36
C VAL A 87 11.46 -6.33 15.80
N VAL A 88 10.67 -7.07 16.59
CA VAL A 88 11.09 -7.50 17.93
C VAL A 88 12.29 -8.44 17.85
N GLY A 89 12.32 -9.39 16.90
CA GLY A 89 13.47 -10.26 16.67
C GLY A 89 14.75 -9.49 16.33
N GLU A 90 14.68 -8.61 15.33
CA GLU A 90 15.80 -7.76 14.89
C GLU A 90 16.31 -6.85 16.02
N LEU A 91 15.40 -6.28 16.83
CA LEU A 91 15.77 -5.45 17.97
C LEU A 91 16.48 -6.24 19.08
N LEU A 92 16.10 -7.51 19.28
CA LEU A 92 16.73 -8.38 20.27
C LEU A 92 18.10 -8.88 19.81
N GLU A 93 18.33 -9.02 18.51
CA GLU A 93 19.62 -9.42 17.90
C GLU A 93 20.64 -8.27 17.79
N LEU A 94 20.20 -7.02 17.97
CA LEU A 94 21.08 -5.83 18.00
C LEU A 94 21.75 -5.57 19.37
N LYS A 95 21.67 -6.52 20.31
CA LYS A 95 22.37 -6.51 21.61
C LYS A 95 23.65 -7.33 21.57
#